data_AF-A0A847YRH5-F1
#
_entry.id   AF-A0A847YRH5-F1
#
_cell.length_a   1.000
_cell.length_b   1.000
_cell.length_c   1.000
_cell.angle_alpha   90.00
_cell.angle_beta   90.00
_cell.angle_gamma   90.00
#
_symmetry.space_group_name_H-M   'P 1'
#
loop_
_entity.id
_entity.type
_entity.pdbx_description
1 polymer ?
#
loop_
_entity_poly.entity_id
_entity_poly.type
_entity_poly.pdbx_seq_one_letter_code
_entity_poly.pdbx_strand_id
1 'polypeptide(L)'
;VEENGFSLDLGTAGGQEVLRDLIRGYLPDLLILDTLSAFHLSEENDNTAMKPIFMLCNRLAAEYRMAFVITHHARKPKKSETSMAMTQHDTVGASVLQRMVGYLLGMEKQMRGDEEVHTLRVLKSWFKAAEPLAFTLEDGEEGESGFPQVSMHIELDFDLQGGDKLSRLWSIIQNRSPDGKPFTKGMLEKWTEGVLSARSLKSLLPRLLKDGRLKSCGATRNRQYWIPGSKESLEEAGLGEWENRPNGEKSLSITEVDSGQWDGVIVYESSNSNPCLKRGFGQRPEPNQIQSPTEFESDSSTDLPLQGRLSEIENQNAPQAYPFQSRLLREIGSR
;
A
#
# COMPACT_ATOMS: atom_id res chain seq x y z
N VAL A 1 12.06 -26.58 -7.07
CA VAL A 1 12.80 -25.31 -7.24
C VAL A 1 14.17 -25.53 -6.68
N GLU A 2 15.11 -26.00 -7.51
CA GLU A 2 16.51 -26.20 -7.12
C GLU A 2 17.36 -25.68 -8.27
N GLU A 3 18.09 -24.58 -8.03
CA GLU A 3 19.13 -24.08 -8.94
C GLU A 3 20.44 -24.14 -8.15
N ASN A 4 21.47 -24.77 -8.72
CA ASN A 4 22.79 -24.96 -8.09
C ASN A 4 22.78 -25.59 -6.67
N GLY A 5 21.76 -26.39 -6.34
CA GLY A 5 21.61 -27.04 -5.02
C GLY A 5 20.99 -26.16 -3.93
N PHE A 6 20.49 -24.97 -4.28
CA PHE A 6 19.74 -24.10 -3.38
C PHE A 6 18.24 -24.18 -3.69
N SER A 7 17.43 -24.41 -2.65
CA SER A 7 15.97 -24.37 -2.73
C SER A 7 15.43 -23.16 -1.98
N LEU A 8 14.58 -22.39 -2.65
CA LEU A 8 13.80 -21.29 -2.07
C LEU A 8 12.35 -21.72 -1.75
N ASP A 9 12.09 -23.03 -1.58
CA ASP A 9 10.78 -23.53 -1.17
C ASP A 9 10.45 -23.11 0.28
N LEU A 10 9.58 -22.11 0.40
CA LEU A 10 9.12 -21.53 1.67
C LEU A 10 8.26 -22.49 2.51
N GLY A 11 7.80 -23.60 1.93
CA GLY A 11 7.20 -24.71 2.66
C GLY A 11 8.21 -25.53 3.45
N THR A 12 9.52 -25.41 3.15
CA THR A 12 10.59 -26.18 3.80
C THR A 12 11.41 -25.34 4.77
N ALA A 13 11.90 -25.94 5.86
CA ALA A 13 12.78 -25.23 6.81
C ALA A 13 14.06 -24.68 6.16
N GLY A 14 14.59 -25.37 5.14
CA GLY A 14 15.77 -24.93 4.38
C GLY A 14 15.51 -23.64 3.60
N GLY A 15 14.47 -23.61 2.75
CA GLY A 15 14.13 -22.41 1.98
C GLY A 15 13.74 -21.22 2.86
N GLN A 16 13.16 -21.47 4.04
CA GLN A 16 12.89 -20.43 5.03
C GLN A 16 14.14 -19.78 5.63
N GLU A 17 15.23 -20.53 5.85
CA GLU A 17 16.49 -19.93 6.32
C GLU A 17 17.25 -19.25 5.18
N VAL A 18 17.26 -19.82 3.96
CA VAL A 18 17.86 -19.16 2.78
C VAL A 18 17.22 -17.80 2.53
N LEU A 19 15.87 -17.70 2.58
CA LEU A 19 15.19 -16.40 2.47
C LEU A 19 15.58 -15.45 3.61
N ARG A 20 15.70 -15.95 4.85
CA ARG A 20 16.10 -15.13 6.00
C ARG A 20 17.52 -14.60 5.86
N ASP A 21 18.45 -15.40 5.35
CA ASP A 21 19.84 -14.99 5.13
C ASP A 21 19.98 -13.99 3.97
N LEU A 22 19.17 -14.12 2.91
CA LEU A 22 19.04 -13.08 1.88
C LEU A 22 18.54 -11.75 2.48
N ILE A 23 17.47 -11.78 3.28
CA ILE A 23 16.93 -10.58 3.93
C ILE A 23 17.95 -9.96 4.90
N ARG A 24 18.65 -10.76 5.71
CA ARG A 24 19.74 -10.29 6.58
C ARG A 24 20.91 -9.69 5.81
N GLY A 25 21.27 -10.27 4.66
CA GLY A 25 22.40 -9.86 3.85
C GLY A 25 22.19 -8.57 3.06
N TYR A 26 20.95 -8.30 2.64
CA TYR A 26 20.60 -7.13 1.81
C TYR A 26 19.78 -6.05 2.54
N LEU A 27 19.13 -6.38 3.67
CA LEU A 27 18.23 -5.51 4.45
C LEU A 27 17.21 -4.71 3.57
N PRO A 28 16.44 -5.38 2.69
CA PRO A 28 15.56 -4.69 1.75
C PRO A 28 14.33 -4.06 2.43
N ASP A 29 14.01 -2.81 2.07
CA ASP A 29 12.74 -2.17 2.45
C ASP A 29 11.52 -2.82 1.77
N LEU A 30 11.73 -3.44 0.60
CA LEU A 30 10.71 -4.08 -0.24
C LEU A 30 11.26 -5.37 -0.83
N LEU A 31 10.51 -6.46 -0.71
CA LEU A 31 10.74 -7.70 -1.42
C LEU A 31 9.51 -8.07 -2.27
N ILE A 32 9.76 -8.44 -3.52
CA ILE A 32 8.75 -8.89 -4.47
C ILE A 32 8.96 -10.38 -4.73
N LEU A 33 7.90 -11.19 -4.57
CA LEU A 33 7.87 -12.60 -4.96
C LEU A 33 7.00 -12.73 -6.21
N ASP A 34 7.61 -13.07 -7.34
CA ASP A 34 6.95 -13.17 -8.65
C ASP A 34 7.23 -14.52 -9.34
N THR A 35 6.26 -15.44 -9.47
CA THR A 35 4.95 -15.53 -8.80
C THR A 35 5.02 -16.40 -7.55
N LEU A 36 4.04 -16.31 -6.66
CA LEU A 36 3.97 -17.13 -5.43
C LEU A 36 4.23 -18.63 -5.68
N SER A 37 3.68 -19.18 -6.77
CA SER A 37 3.81 -20.59 -7.17
C SER A 37 5.26 -21.03 -7.41
N ALA A 38 6.18 -20.10 -7.69
CA ALA A 38 7.60 -20.37 -7.88
C ALA A 38 8.37 -20.54 -6.55
N PHE A 39 7.72 -20.30 -5.39
CA PHE A 39 8.35 -20.30 -4.07
C PHE A 39 7.81 -21.38 -3.12
N HIS A 40 7.01 -22.34 -3.59
CA HIS A 40 6.62 -23.51 -2.81
C HIS A 40 6.23 -24.72 -3.68
N LEU A 41 6.30 -25.92 -3.10
CA LEU A 41 5.70 -27.14 -3.68
C LEU A 41 4.36 -27.54 -3.02
N SER A 42 3.81 -26.67 -2.16
CA SER A 42 2.52 -26.88 -1.49
C SER A 42 1.32 -26.74 -2.43
N GLU A 43 0.25 -27.47 -2.15
CA GLU A 43 -1.06 -27.33 -2.83
C GLU A 43 -1.69 -25.97 -2.50
N GLU A 44 -1.80 -25.10 -3.49
CA GLU A 44 -2.25 -23.71 -3.31
C GLU A 44 -3.66 -23.60 -2.73
N ASN A 45 -4.54 -24.58 -2.97
CA ASN A 45 -5.90 -24.57 -2.49
C ASN A 45 -6.04 -25.02 -1.02
N ASP A 46 -5.00 -25.62 -0.41
CA ASP A 46 -5.03 -26.04 0.99
C ASP A 46 -4.65 -24.89 1.94
N ASN A 47 -5.63 -24.47 2.74
CA ASN A 47 -5.45 -23.50 3.82
C ASN A 47 -4.41 -23.95 4.85
N THR A 48 -4.23 -25.25 5.05
CA THR A 48 -3.31 -25.83 6.04
C THR A 48 -1.87 -25.72 5.56
N ALA A 49 -1.60 -26.15 4.32
CA ALA A 49 -0.29 -26.04 3.68
C ALA A 49 0.15 -24.58 3.43
N MET A 50 -0.76 -23.71 2.97
CA MET A 50 -0.41 -22.33 2.62
C MET A 50 -0.26 -21.39 3.84
N LYS A 51 -0.93 -21.68 4.96
CA LYS A 51 -0.88 -20.80 6.15
C LYS A 51 0.54 -20.60 6.71
N PRO A 52 1.39 -21.63 6.90
CA PRO A 52 2.78 -21.46 7.31
C PRO A 52 3.59 -20.51 6.43
N ILE A 53 3.41 -20.56 5.10
CA ILE A 53 4.11 -19.72 4.13
C ILE A 53 3.74 -18.25 4.33
N PHE A 54 2.45 -17.91 4.38
CA PHE A 54 2.04 -16.53 4.67
C PHE A 54 2.40 -16.08 6.10
N MET A 55 2.41 -16.99 7.08
CA MET A 55 2.89 -16.71 8.44
C MET A 55 4.40 -16.46 8.52
N LEU A 56 5.19 -17.01 7.61
CA LEU A 56 6.60 -16.66 7.45
C LEU A 56 6.73 -15.23 6.90
N CYS A 57 6.12 -14.94 5.75
CA CYS A 57 6.23 -13.63 5.11
C CYS A 57 5.79 -12.49 6.03
N ASN A 58 4.64 -12.63 6.71
CA ASN A 58 4.17 -11.62 7.66
C ASN A 58 5.10 -11.45 8.90
N ARG A 59 5.78 -12.53 9.32
CA ARG A 59 6.74 -12.47 10.43
C ARG A 59 8.02 -11.76 10.02
N LEU A 60 8.58 -12.10 8.86
CA LEU A 60 9.77 -11.45 8.30
C LEU A 60 9.50 -9.97 7.99
N ALA A 61 8.33 -9.64 7.43
CA ALA A 61 7.88 -8.26 7.23
C ALA A 61 7.90 -7.44 8.54
N ALA A 62 7.40 -8.03 9.64
CA ALA A 62 7.38 -7.37 10.95
C ALA A 62 8.77 -7.31 11.63
N GLU A 63 9.58 -8.38 11.51
CA GLU A 63 10.91 -8.52 12.09
C GLU A 63 11.90 -7.52 11.47
N TYR A 64 11.92 -7.42 10.13
CA TYR A 64 12.83 -6.56 9.36
C TYR A 64 12.21 -5.21 8.95
N ARG A 65 10.95 -4.94 9.34
CA ARG A 65 10.17 -3.72 9.03
C ARG A 65 10.03 -3.43 7.52
N MET A 66 9.93 -4.48 6.73
CA MET A 66 9.93 -4.44 5.26
C MET A 66 8.54 -4.73 4.68
N ALA A 67 8.31 -4.29 3.44
CA ALA A 67 7.13 -4.66 2.67
C ALA A 67 7.36 -5.97 1.90
N PHE A 68 6.38 -6.89 1.94
CA PHE A 68 6.28 -8.01 1.01
C PHE A 68 5.20 -7.69 -0.02
N VAL A 69 5.56 -7.78 -1.31
CA VAL A 69 4.62 -7.83 -2.43
C VAL A 69 4.69 -9.23 -3.02
N ILE A 70 3.54 -9.87 -3.18
CA ILE A 70 3.43 -11.22 -3.71
C ILE A 70 2.53 -11.12 -4.93
N THR A 71 3.06 -11.42 -6.12
CA THR A 71 2.22 -11.56 -7.31
C THR A 71 1.58 -12.95 -7.26
N HIS A 72 0.30 -13.02 -7.64
CA HIS A 72 -0.45 -14.26 -7.65
C HIS A 72 -1.46 -14.26 -8.78
N HIS A 73 -1.77 -15.44 -9.32
CA HIS A 73 -2.68 -15.53 -10.45
C HIS A 73 -4.14 -15.25 -10.05
N ALA A 74 -4.83 -14.48 -10.90
CA ALA A 74 -6.28 -14.40 -10.88
C ALA A 74 -6.88 -15.60 -11.64
N ARG A 75 -8.07 -16.03 -11.25
CA ARG A 75 -8.78 -17.11 -11.93
C ARG A 75 -9.17 -16.64 -13.32
N LYS A 76 -9.18 -17.53 -14.30
CA LYS A 76 -9.70 -17.21 -15.62
C LYS A 76 -11.22 -16.93 -15.51
N PRO A 77 -11.71 -15.72 -15.89
CA PRO A 77 -13.14 -15.42 -15.84
C PRO A 77 -13.90 -16.29 -16.85
N LYS A 78 -15.13 -16.67 -16.51
CA LYS A 78 -16.04 -17.35 -17.45
C LYS A 78 -16.53 -16.34 -18.49
N LYS A 79 -17.04 -16.83 -19.62
CA LYS A 79 -17.62 -16.00 -20.69
C LYS A 79 -18.79 -15.11 -20.22
N SER A 80 -19.50 -15.52 -19.17
CA SER A 80 -20.57 -14.75 -18.52
C SER A 80 -20.07 -13.64 -17.58
N GLU A 81 -18.78 -13.65 -17.25
CA GLU A 81 -18.14 -12.79 -16.25
C GLU A 81 -17.16 -11.80 -16.91
N THR A 82 -16.94 -11.88 -18.24
CA THR A 82 -15.96 -11.08 -18.98
C THR A 82 -16.24 -9.57 -18.97
N SER A 83 -17.47 -9.15 -18.67
CA SER A 83 -17.86 -7.75 -18.47
C SER A 83 -18.01 -7.34 -17.00
N MET A 84 -17.73 -8.25 -16.06
CA MET A 84 -17.75 -7.95 -14.63
C MET A 84 -16.38 -7.47 -14.18
N ALA A 85 -16.35 -6.48 -13.29
CA ALA A 85 -15.13 -6.04 -12.64
C ALA A 85 -14.58 -7.13 -11.71
N MET A 86 -13.25 -7.33 -11.71
CA MET A 86 -12.58 -8.23 -10.78
C MET A 86 -12.94 -7.93 -9.33
N THR A 87 -13.16 -9.01 -8.57
CA THR A 87 -13.47 -9.00 -7.14
C THR A 87 -12.43 -9.81 -6.36
N GLN A 88 -12.47 -9.77 -5.03
CA GLN A 88 -11.67 -10.68 -4.19
C GLN A 88 -11.96 -12.18 -4.47
N HIS A 89 -13.11 -12.53 -5.07
CA HIS A 89 -13.46 -13.92 -5.38
C HIS A 89 -12.73 -14.46 -6.62
N ASP A 90 -12.01 -13.58 -7.34
CA ASP A 90 -11.26 -13.93 -8.54
C ASP A 90 -9.78 -14.21 -8.24
N THR A 91 -9.34 -14.13 -6.99
CA THR A 91 -8.01 -14.62 -6.56
C THR A 91 -8.00 -16.15 -6.47
N VAL A 92 -6.98 -16.80 -7.05
CA VAL A 92 -6.79 -18.27 -6.97
C VAL A 92 -6.29 -18.71 -5.59
N GLY A 93 -6.52 -19.97 -5.23
CA GLY A 93 -5.91 -20.62 -4.07
C GLY A 93 -6.68 -20.43 -2.76
N ALA A 94 -6.00 -20.79 -1.67
CA ALA A 94 -6.58 -20.90 -0.34
C ALA A 94 -7.03 -19.54 0.22
N SER A 95 -8.23 -19.50 0.80
CA SER A 95 -8.81 -18.29 1.43
C SER A 95 -7.99 -17.73 2.61
N VAL A 96 -6.98 -18.45 3.09
CA VAL A 96 -5.97 -17.92 4.03
C VAL A 96 -5.15 -16.78 3.42
N LEU A 97 -4.83 -16.81 2.11
CA LEU A 97 -4.17 -15.71 1.39
C LEU A 97 -4.93 -14.40 1.61
N GLN A 98 -6.21 -14.40 1.24
CA GLN A 98 -7.08 -13.23 1.37
C GLN A 98 -7.21 -12.75 2.81
N ARG A 99 -7.16 -13.68 3.79
CA ARG A 99 -7.21 -13.34 5.22
C ARG A 99 -5.89 -12.82 5.78
N MET A 100 -4.74 -13.09 5.16
CA MET A 100 -3.42 -12.74 5.71
C MET A 100 -2.75 -11.53 5.06
N VAL A 101 -3.20 -11.09 3.89
CA VAL A 101 -2.68 -9.88 3.22
C VAL A 101 -3.32 -8.59 3.72
N GLY A 102 -2.51 -7.54 3.93
CA GLY A 102 -2.99 -6.21 4.33
C GLY A 102 -3.66 -5.43 3.20
N TYR A 103 -3.24 -5.65 1.95
CA TYR A 103 -3.90 -5.19 0.74
C TYR A 103 -4.01 -6.37 -0.24
N LEU A 104 -5.09 -6.41 -0.99
CA LEU A 104 -5.25 -7.25 -2.18
C LEU A 104 -5.51 -6.30 -3.35
N LEU A 105 -4.60 -6.29 -4.32
CA LEU A 105 -4.68 -5.44 -5.51
C LEU A 105 -5.10 -6.31 -6.70
N GLY A 106 -6.16 -5.90 -7.39
CA GLY A 106 -6.61 -6.49 -8.64
C GLY A 106 -6.04 -5.68 -9.80
N MET A 107 -5.43 -6.37 -10.75
CA MET A 107 -4.90 -5.78 -11.98
C MET A 107 -5.60 -6.40 -13.19
N GLU A 108 -6.19 -5.57 -14.04
CA GLU A 108 -6.94 -6.00 -15.22
C GLU A 108 -6.53 -5.21 -16.46
N LYS A 109 -6.34 -5.93 -17.57
CA LYS A 109 -6.14 -5.39 -18.91
C LYS A 109 -7.50 -5.12 -19.56
N GLN A 110 -7.70 -3.91 -20.06
CA GLN A 110 -8.93 -3.43 -20.70
C GLN A 110 -8.60 -2.70 -22.01
N MET A 111 -9.36 -2.97 -23.07
CA MET A 111 -9.27 -2.19 -24.31
C MET A 111 -10.12 -0.92 -24.20
N ARG A 112 -9.55 0.23 -24.54
CA ARG A 112 -10.24 1.54 -24.56
C ARG A 112 -10.11 2.17 -25.95
N GLY A 113 -11.03 1.80 -26.84
CA GLY A 113 -10.82 2.02 -28.28
C GLY A 113 -9.74 1.05 -28.76
N ASP A 114 -8.72 1.58 -29.45
CA ASP A 114 -7.58 0.80 -29.94
C ASP A 114 -6.41 0.72 -28.93
N GLU A 115 -6.50 1.44 -27.81
CA GLU A 115 -5.44 1.49 -26.78
C GLU A 115 -5.64 0.41 -25.69
N GLU A 116 -4.52 -0.20 -25.28
CA GLU A 116 -4.46 -1.18 -24.21
C GLU A 116 -4.18 -0.50 -22.87
N VAL A 117 -5.17 -0.51 -21.97
CA VAL A 117 -5.10 0.15 -20.66
C VAL A 117 -5.12 -0.91 -19.55
N HIS A 118 -4.12 -0.85 -18.68
CA HIS A 118 -4.08 -1.65 -17.45
C HIS A 118 -4.72 -0.86 -16.33
N THR A 119 -5.58 -1.50 -15.55
CA THR A 119 -6.28 -0.88 -14.41
C THR A 119 -5.86 -1.58 -13.13
N LEU A 120 -5.60 -0.80 -12.07
CA LEU A 120 -5.21 -1.30 -10.75
C LEU A 120 -6.22 -0.81 -9.71
N ARG A 121 -6.87 -1.75 -9.02
CA ARG A 121 -7.91 -1.48 -8.01
C ARG A 121 -7.63 -2.21 -6.70
N VAL A 122 -8.01 -1.62 -5.57
CA VAL A 122 -7.99 -2.31 -4.27
C VAL A 122 -9.23 -3.21 -4.17
N LEU A 123 -9.03 -4.52 -4.12
CA LEU A 123 -10.09 -5.52 -3.94
C LEU A 123 -10.42 -5.72 -2.45
N LYS A 124 -9.41 -5.60 -1.58
CA LYS A 124 -9.53 -5.70 -0.12
C LYS A 124 -8.39 -4.89 0.52
N SER A 125 -8.66 -4.24 1.64
CA SER A 125 -7.63 -3.65 2.51
C SER A 125 -8.01 -3.76 3.99
N TRP A 126 -7.02 -3.83 4.86
CA TRP A 126 -7.15 -3.56 6.30
C TRP A 126 -6.99 -2.07 6.65
N PHE A 127 -6.51 -1.29 5.70
CA PHE A 127 -6.17 0.12 5.86
C PHE A 127 -7.09 0.98 4.98
N LYS A 128 -6.81 2.29 4.90
CA LYS A 128 -7.49 3.16 3.94
C LYS A 128 -7.19 2.68 2.51
N ALA A 129 -8.23 2.29 1.77
CA ALA A 129 -8.09 1.89 0.37
C ALA A 129 -7.44 3.01 -0.46
N ALA A 130 -6.44 2.64 -1.25
CA ALA A 130 -5.89 3.50 -2.30
C ALA A 130 -6.95 3.74 -3.39
N GLU A 131 -6.88 4.90 -4.02
CA GLU A 131 -7.72 5.21 -5.18
C GLU A 131 -7.28 4.34 -6.37
N PRO A 132 -8.24 3.86 -7.21
CA PRO A 132 -7.90 3.18 -8.44
C PRO A 132 -7.08 4.07 -9.36
N LEU A 133 -6.14 3.46 -10.09
CA LEU A 133 -5.38 4.09 -11.16
C LEU A 133 -5.45 3.22 -12.41
N ALA A 134 -5.12 3.82 -13.53
CA ALA A 134 -4.77 3.09 -14.74
C ALA A 134 -3.33 3.41 -15.16
N PHE A 135 -2.78 2.57 -16.03
CA PHE A 135 -1.54 2.83 -16.71
C PHE A 135 -1.51 2.18 -18.09
N THR A 136 -0.71 2.73 -18.98
CA THR A 136 -0.34 2.09 -20.24
C THR A 136 1.15 1.75 -20.20
N LEU A 137 1.54 0.75 -20.98
CA LEU A 137 2.93 0.33 -21.13
C LEU A 137 3.32 0.54 -22.59
N GLU A 138 4.45 1.21 -22.81
CA GLU A 138 5.04 1.43 -24.12
C GLU A 138 6.43 0.79 -24.13
N ASP A 139 6.63 -0.16 -25.04
CA ASP A 139 7.95 -0.73 -25.31
C ASP A 139 8.81 0.33 -26.01
N GLY A 140 9.92 0.69 -25.37
CA GLY A 140 10.94 1.58 -25.91
C GLY A 140 12.06 0.82 -26.62
N GLU A 141 13.03 1.56 -27.12
CA GLU A 141 14.26 0.99 -27.70
C GLU A 141 15.10 0.29 -26.61
N GLU A 142 15.95 -0.66 -27.02
CA GLU A 142 16.91 -1.30 -26.11
C GLU A 142 17.88 -0.24 -25.57
N GLY A 143 18.03 -0.18 -24.24
CA GLY A 143 19.00 0.73 -23.62
C GLY A 143 20.44 0.30 -23.86
N GLU A 144 21.40 1.14 -23.47
CA GLU A 144 22.85 0.83 -23.57
C GLU A 144 23.26 -0.47 -22.84
N SER A 145 22.42 -0.95 -21.92
CA SER A 145 22.58 -2.21 -21.19
C SER A 145 22.06 -3.46 -21.93
N GLY A 146 21.46 -3.32 -23.12
CA GLY A 146 20.89 -4.44 -23.89
C GLY A 146 19.58 -5.00 -23.33
N PHE A 147 18.96 -4.31 -22.37
CA PHE A 147 17.63 -4.65 -21.86
C PHE A 147 16.55 -3.78 -22.53
N PRO A 148 15.36 -4.34 -22.85
CA PRO A 148 14.26 -3.58 -23.39
C PRO A 148 13.79 -2.55 -22.35
N GLN A 149 13.76 -1.27 -22.73
CA GLN A 149 13.21 -0.24 -21.88
C GLN A 149 11.68 -0.26 -21.98
N VAL A 150 10.97 -0.29 -20.85
CA VAL A 150 9.50 -0.18 -20.82
C VAL A 150 9.12 1.12 -20.13
N SER A 151 8.34 1.96 -20.81
CA SER A 151 7.80 3.21 -20.25
C SER A 151 6.39 2.97 -19.72
N MET A 152 6.10 3.44 -18.51
CA MET A 152 4.78 3.32 -17.88
C MET A 152 4.15 4.69 -17.68
N HIS A 153 3.05 4.98 -18.38
CA HIS A 153 2.29 6.22 -18.22
C HIS A 153 1.14 5.99 -17.23
N ILE A 154 1.13 6.69 -16.09
CA ILE A 154 0.14 6.46 -15.03
C ILE A 154 -0.99 7.51 -15.06
N GLU A 155 -2.23 7.06 -15.24
CA GLU A 155 -3.45 7.85 -15.06
C GLU A 155 -4.02 7.68 -13.64
N LEU A 156 -3.68 8.62 -12.74
CA LEU A 156 -4.22 8.66 -11.37
C LEU A 156 -5.69 9.12 -11.31
N ASP A 157 -6.21 9.70 -12.39
CA ASP A 157 -7.59 10.20 -12.50
C ASP A 157 -8.52 9.23 -13.27
N PHE A 158 -8.23 7.92 -13.26
CA PHE A 158 -9.03 6.90 -13.94
C PHE A 158 -10.38 6.59 -13.25
N ASP A 159 -11.50 6.58 -13.99
CA ASP A 159 -12.82 6.18 -13.51
C ASP A 159 -13.17 4.75 -13.93
N LEU A 160 -13.28 3.85 -12.95
CA LEU A 160 -13.65 2.44 -13.14
C LEU A 160 -15.06 2.24 -13.74
N GLN A 161 -15.94 3.25 -13.71
CA GLN A 161 -17.32 3.12 -14.20
C GLN A 161 -17.48 3.43 -15.70
N GLY A 162 -16.38 3.67 -16.43
CA GLY A 162 -16.42 3.96 -17.85
C GLY A 162 -16.73 5.43 -18.11
N GLY A 163 -15.71 6.26 -17.99
CA GLY A 163 -15.79 7.69 -18.24
C GLY A 163 -14.45 8.36 -17.94
N ASP A 164 -14.33 9.63 -18.30
CA ASP A 164 -13.23 10.48 -17.85
C ASP A 164 -13.71 11.22 -16.58
N LYS A 165 -12.93 11.19 -15.48
CA LYS A 165 -13.29 11.88 -14.23
C LYS A 165 -13.52 13.38 -14.44
N LEU A 166 -12.83 14.01 -15.41
CA LEU A 166 -13.03 15.42 -15.77
C LEU A 166 -14.42 15.64 -16.36
N SER A 167 -14.85 14.78 -17.29
CA SER A 167 -16.19 14.77 -17.87
C SER A 167 -17.27 14.47 -16.83
N ARG A 168 -17.01 13.56 -15.88
CA ARG A 168 -17.94 13.27 -14.77
C ARG A 168 -18.07 14.45 -13.80
N LEU A 169 -16.95 15.07 -13.41
CA LEU A 169 -16.93 16.30 -12.62
C LEU A 169 -17.71 17.42 -13.34
N TRP A 170 -17.49 17.56 -14.65
CA TRP A 170 -18.17 18.55 -15.49
C TRP A 170 -19.68 18.33 -15.51
N SER A 171 -20.16 17.11 -15.71
CA SER A 171 -21.59 16.78 -15.64
C SER A 171 -22.20 17.07 -14.26
N ILE A 172 -21.47 16.81 -13.17
CA ILE A 172 -21.93 17.17 -11.82
C ILE A 172 -22.06 18.68 -11.67
N ILE A 173 -21.07 19.45 -12.16
CA ILE A 173 -21.07 20.91 -12.12
C ILE A 173 -22.23 21.49 -12.94
N GLN A 174 -22.44 21.01 -14.17
CA GLN A 174 -23.55 21.45 -15.02
C GLN A 174 -24.92 21.14 -14.39
N ASN A 175 -25.09 19.96 -13.80
CA ASN A 175 -26.35 19.55 -13.17
C ASN A 175 -26.62 20.25 -11.82
N ARG A 176 -25.59 20.66 -11.08
CA ARG A 176 -25.73 21.33 -9.77
C ARG A 176 -25.67 22.85 -9.83
N SER A 177 -25.14 23.40 -10.92
CA SER A 177 -25.03 24.84 -11.16
C SER A 177 -25.51 25.25 -12.58
N PRO A 178 -26.71 24.82 -13.03
CA PRO A 178 -27.21 25.15 -14.37
C PRO A 178 -27.40 26.65 -14.58
N ASP A 179 -27.77 27.38 -13.52
CA ASP A 179 -27.90 28.84 -13.48
C ASP A 179 -26.57 29.57 -13.72
N GLY A 180 -25.43 28.89 -13.49
CA GLY A 180 -24.08 29.47 -13.55
C GLY A 180 -23.62 30.21 -12.30
N LYS A 181 -24.41 30.18 -11.23
CA LYS A 181 -24.10 30.85 -9.95
C LYS A 181 -22.71 30.46 -9.40
N PRO A 182 -21.95 31.41 -8.82
CA PRO A 182 -20.64 31.10 -8.26
C PRO A 182 -20.71 30.04 -7.15
N PHE A 183 -19.85 29.03 -7.23
CA PHE A 183 -19.71 27.97 -6.23
C PHE A 183 -18.27 27.89 -5.69
N THR A 184 -18.10 27.34 -4.50
CA THR A 184 -16.79 27.21 -3.84
C THR A 184 -16.23 25.79 -3.93
N LYS A 185 -14.93 25.62 -3.67
CA LYS A 185 -14.31 24.28 -3.56
C LYS A 185 -14.99 23.38 -2.53
N GLY A 186 -15.43 23.93 -1.40
CA GLY A 186 -16.17 23.18 -0.38
C GLY A 186 -17.59 22.77 -0.80
N MET A 187 -18.20 23.46 -1.77
CA MET A 187 -19.45 23.02 -2.39
C MET A 187 -19.21 21.88 -3.37
N LEU A 188 -18.15 21.95 -4.18
CA LEU A 188 -17.74 20.84 -5.06
C LEU A 188 -17.44 19.56 -4.27
N GLU A 189 -16.70 19.68 -3.16
CA GLU A 189 -16.38 18.54 -2.28
C GLU A 189 -17.64 17.85 -1.75
N LYS A 190 -18.71 18.61 -1.45
CA LYS A 190 -20.02 18.04 -1.08
C LYS A 190 -20.79 17.46 -2.27
N TRP A 191 -20.74 18.10 -3.44
CA TRP A 191 -21.43 17.61 -4.64
C TRP A 191 -20.82 16.35 -5.23
N THR A 192 -19.54 16.09 -4.95
CA THR A 192 -18.81 14.92 -5.43
C THR A 192 -18.47 13.93 -4.32
N GLU A 193 -19.04 14.09 -3.12
CA GLU A 193 -18.83 13.18 -1.99
C GLU A 193 -19.22 11.74 -2.39
N GLY A 194 -18.33 10.79 -2.11
CA GLY A 194 -18.48 9.39 -2.55
C GLY A 194 -18.31 9.14 -4.06
N VAL A 195 -18.08 10.17 -4.88
CA VAL A 195 -17.94 10.07 -6.35
C VAL A 195 -16.53 10.45 -6.82
N LEU A 196 -15.96 11.53 -6.29
CA LEU A 196 -14.58 11.96 -6.58
C LEU A 196 -13.87 12.31 -5.27
N SER A 197 -12.58 11.96 -5.20
CA SER A 197 -11.75 12.31 -4.05
C SER A 197 -11.37 13.79 -4.07
N ALA A 198 -11.01 14.33 -2.89
CA ALA A 198 -10.41 15.65 -2.79
C ALA A 198 -9.07 15.76 -3.57
N ARG A 199 -8.39 14.63 -3.81
CA ARG A 199 -7.19 14.54 -4.66
C ARG A 199 -7.54 14.73 -6.13
N SER A 200 -8.50 13.97 -6.67
CA SER A 200 -8.98 14.14 -8.03
C SER A 200 -9.58 15.53 -8.25
N LEU A 201 -10.35 16.09 -7.30
CA LEU A 201 -10.78 17.49 -7.40
C LEU A 201 -9.59 18.46 -7.55
N LYS A 202 -8.52 18.30 -6.74
CA LYS A 202 -7.32 19.14 -6.84
C LYS A 202 -6.59 19.00 -8.18
N SER A 203 -6.65 17.84 -8.82
CA SER A 203 -6.08 17.56 -10.15
C SER A 203 -6.94 18.10 -11.30
N LEU A 204 -8.26 17.91 -11.22
CA LEU A 204 -9.22 18.15 -12.30
C LEU A 204 -9.69 19.60 -12.39
N LEU A 205 -9.84 20.32 -11.27
CA LEU A 205 -10.23 21.74 -11.28
C LEU A 205 -9.28 22.63 -12.12
N PRO A 206 -7.94 22.51 -11.99
CA PRO A 206 -6.99 23.22 -12.86
C PRO A 206 -7.17 22.92 -14.35
N ARG A 207 -7.55 21.69 -14.71
CA ARG A 207 -7.82 21.29 -16.10
C ARG A 207 -9.07 22.00 -16.62
N LEU A 208 -10.19 21.97 -15.88
CA LEU A 208 -11.42 22.72 -16.25
C LEU A 208 -11.20 24.23 -16.40
N LEU A 209 -10.31 24.83 -15.59
CA LEU A 209 -9.92 26.24 -15.75
C LEU A 209 -9.07 26.47 -17.00
N LYS A 210 -8.07 25.62 -17.25
CA LYS A 210 -7.19 25.71 -18.42
C LYS A 210 -7.97 25.52 -19.74
N ASP A 211 -8.94 24.62 -19.73
CA ASP A 211 -9.82 24.32 -20.86
C ASP A 211 -10.92 25.39 -21.07
N GLY A 212 -10.94 26.46 -20.26
CA GLY A 212 -11.92 27.54 -20.35
C GLY A 212 -13.35 27.17 -19.93
N ARG A 213 -13.58 25.93 -19.46
CA ARG A 213 -14.90 25.43 -19.01
C ARG A 213 -15.34 26.08 -17.69
N LEU A 214 -14.38 26.56 -16.89
CA LEU A 214 -14.63 27.34 -15.68
C LEU A 214 -13.84 28.65 -15.71
N LYS A 215 -14.40 29.68 -15.08
CA LYS A 215 -13.67 30.85 -14.59
C LYS A 215 -13.59 30.82 -13.06
N SER A 216 -12.71 31.62 -12.48
CA SER A 216 -12.59 31.75 -11.02
C SER A 216 -12.13 33.13 -10.57
N CYS A 217 -12.56 33.55 -9.38
CA CYS A 217 -12.19 34.82 -8.74
C CYS A 217 -11.88 34.58 -7.26
N GLY A 218 -11.11 35.49 -6.65
CA GLY A 218 -10.82 35.50 -5.22
C GLY A 218 -9.58 34.69 -4.82
N ALA A 219 -9.05 35.03 -3.65
CA ALA A 219 -7.90 34.36 -3.04
C ALA A 219 -8.23 32.94 -2.55
N THR A 220 -7.21 32.10 -2.37
CA THR A 220 -7.27 30.65 -2.11
C THR A 220 -8.38 30.15 -1.17
N ARG A 221 -8.65 30.83 -0.05
CA ARG A 221 -9.68 30.42 0.93
C ARG A 221 -11.11 30.72 0.48
N ASN A 222 -11.31 31.81 -0.28
CA ASN A 222 -12.62 32.29 -0.73
C ASN A 222 -12.78 32.17 -2.25
N ARG A 223 -11.98 31.31 -2.91
CA ARG A 223 -11.98 31.17 -4.36
C ARG A 223 -13.32 30.61 -4.83
N GLN A 224 -14.01 31.40 -5.62
CA GLN A 224 -15.26 31.04 -6.28
C GLN A 224 -15.00 30.65 -7.73
N TYR A 225 -15.85 29.78 -8.26
CA TYR A 225 -15.80 29.21 -9.60
C TYR A 225 -17.18 29.35 -10.25
N TRP A 226 -17.23 29.58 -11.56
CA TRP A 226 -18.48 29.63 -12.32
C TRP A 226 -18.28 29.18 -13.76
N ILE A 227 -19.39 28.83 -14.42
CA ILE A 227 -19.42 28.48 -15.84
C ILE A 227 -19.47 29.79 -16.67
N PRO A 228 -18.56 30.03 -17.62
CA PRO A 228 -18.66 31.21 -18.49
C PRO A 228 -19.84 31.08 -19.47
N GLY A 229 -20.59 32.17 -19.67
CA GLY A 229 -21.69 32.26 -20.64
C GLY A 229 -23.07 31.76 -20.16
N SER A 230 -23.19 31.33 -18.91
CA SER A 230 -24.48 31.21 -18.22
C SER A 230 -25.16 32.57 -18.08
N LYS A 231 -26.50 32.65 -18.03
CA LYS A 231 -27.22 33.94 -18.12
C LYS A 231 -27.00 34.94 -16.96
N GLU A 232 -26.37 34.53 -15.86
CA GLU A 232 -25.83 35.43 -14.81
C GLU A 232 -24.31 35.65 -14.97
N SER A 233 -23.78 35.71 -16.20
CA SER A 233 -22.34 35.87 -16.48
C SER A 233 -21.81 37.29 -16.25
N LEU A 234 -21.94 37.78 -15.02
CA LEU A 234 -21.01 38.73 -14.40
C LEU A 234 -20.67 40.00 -15.22
N GLU A 235 -21.67 40.59 -15.90
CA GLU A 235 -21.62 42.03 -16.25
C GLU A 235 -22.16 42.90 -15.10
N GLU A 236 -22.96 42.33 -14.19
CA GLU A 236 -23.86 43.08 -13.30
C GLU A 236 -23.50 43.00 -11.80
N ALA A 237 -22.36 42.41 -11.45
CA ALA A 237 -21.90 42.26 -10.06
C ALA A 237 -20.82 43.28 -9.62
N GLY A 238 -20.92 44.53 -10.09
CA GLY A 238 -20.33 45.72 -9.43
C GLY A 238 -18.81 45.72 -9.13
N LEU A 239 -17.98 44.97 -9.87
CA LEU A 239 -16.55 44.79 -9.57
C LEU A 239 -15.61 45.49 -10.56
N GLY A 240 -15.95 46.72 -10.97
CA GLY A 240 -15.13 47.55 -11.85
C GLY A 240 -13.88 48.20 -11.21
N GLU A 241 -13.71 48.14 -9.88
CA GLU A 241 -12.71 48.97 -9.16
C GLU A 241 -11.86 48.21 -8.10
N TRP A 242 -11.74 46.88 -8.17
CA TRP A 242 -10.96 46.10 -7.19
C TRP A 242 -9.61 45.55 -7.68
N GLU A 243 -9.27 45.65 -8.97
CA GLU A 243 -7.98 45.17 -9.49
C GLU A 243 -6.79 46.13 -9.24
N ASN A 244 -7.02 47.38 -8.78
CA ASN A 244 -5.96 48.35 -8.53
C ASN A 244 -6.04 48.98 -7.13
N ARG A 245 -5.65 48.22 -6.09
CA ARG A 245 -5.16 48.80 -4.84
C ARG A 245 -3.79 48.21 -4.48
N PRO A 246 -2.72 49.02 -4.42
CA PRO A 246 -1.42 48.56 -3.93
C PRO A 246 -1.52 48.22 -2.42
N ASN A 247 -0.59 47.38 -1.96
CA ASN A 247 -0.52 46.96 -0.56
C ASN A 247 -0.39 48.14 0.41
N GLY A 248 -1.22 48.11 1.46
CA GLY A 248 -1.04 48.88 2.69
C GLY A 248 -1.86 50.16 2.77
N GLU A 249 -2.85 50.17 3.66
CA GLU A 249 -2.69 50.88 4.95
C GLU A 249 -3.77 50.47 5.96
N LYS A 250 -3.62 50.95 7.21
CA LYS A 250 -4.34 50.49 8.41
C LYS A 250 -5.58 51.35 8.72
N SER A 251 -6.28 50.91 9.77
CA SER A 251 -7.20 51.69 10.63
C SER A 251 -8.62 51.85 10.08
N LEU A 252 -9.72 51.86 10.83
CA LEU A 252 -10.14 51.76 12.26
C LEU A 252 -11.71 51.92 12.13
N SER A 253 -12.64 51.60 13.03
CA SER A 253 -12.68 51.06 14.40
C SER A 253 -14.15 50.92 14.85
N ILE A 254 -14.44 50.07 15.85
CA ILE A 254 -15.60 50.16 16.79
C ILE A 254 -16.99 49.85 16.15
N THR A 255 -17.93 49.11 16.76
CA THR A 255 -18.30 48.99 18.20
C THR A 255 -18.49 47.55 18.70
N GLU A 256 -18.50 47.40 20.03
CA GLU A 256 -18.71 46.18 20.80
C GLU A 256 -20.16 45.66 20.78
N VAL A 257 -20.32 44.33 20.89
CA VAL A 257 -21.39 43.72 21.71
C VAL A 257 -20.76 42.58 22.51
N ASP A 258 -21.11 42.54 23.80
CA ASP A 258 -20.49 41.75 24.87
C ASP A 258 -21.13 40.35 25.04
N SER A 259 -20.59 39.58 25.99
CA SER A 259 -21.02 38.30 26.59
C SER A 259 -20.51 36.99 25.95
N GLY A 260 -19.79 36.19 26.75
CA GLY A 260 -19.47 34.79 26.40
C GLY A 260 -18.15 34.20 26.92
N GLN A 261 -17.72 34.53 28.15
CA GLN A 261 -16.49 34.00 28.76
C GLN A 261 -16.42 32.46 28.75
N TRP A 262 -15.40 31.88 28.10
CA TRP A 262 -14.96 30.49 28.28
C TRP A 262 -13.43 30.45 28.32
N ASP A 263 -12.87 30.46 29.53
CA ASP A 263 -11.43 30.29 29.76
C ASP A 263 -11.01 28.84 29.51
N GLY A 264 -10.24 28.63 28.44
CA GLY A 264 -9.81 27.32 27.96
C GLY A 264 -8.37 27.33 27.45
N VAL A 265 -7.42 27.58 28.35
CA VAL A 265 -5.99 27.57 28.03
C VAL A 265 -5.52 26.15 27.72
N ILE A 266 -5.15 25.88 26.47
CA ILE A 266 -4.46 24.65 26.06
C ILE A 266 -2.95 24.90 26.11
N VAL A 267 -2.30 24.45 27.19
CA VAL A 267 -0.84 24.30 27.24
C VAL A 267 -0.48 22.92 26.68
N TYR A 268 0.39 22.90 25.68
CA TYR A 268 1.09 21.68 25.25
C TYR A 268 2.36 21.52 26.08
N GLU A 269 2.30 20.71 27.15
CA GLU A 269 3.51 20.18 27.79
C GLU A 269 3.73 18.73 27.36
N SER A 270 4.85 18.49 26.69
CA SER A 270 5.33 17.17 26.33
C SER A 270 6.16 16.57 27.46
N SER A 271 5.69 15.49 28.08
CA SER A 271 6.53 14.68 28.98
C SER A 271 6.32 13.18 28.76
N ASN A 272 7.41 12.48 28.49
CA ASN A 272 7.47 11.01 28.45
C ASN A 272 7.23 10.44 29.86
N SER A 273 6.41 9.39 29.96
CA SER A 273 6.68 8.28 30.89
C SER A 273 5.91 7.02 30.50
N ASN A 274 6.63 5.90 30.37
CA ASN A 274 6.04 4.57 30.43
C ASN A 274 5.46 4.33 31.83
N PRO A 275 4.42 3.50 31.95
CA PRO A 275 4.47 2.47 32.97
C PRO A 275 4.15 1.07 32.41
N CYS A 276 5.02 0.13 32.73
CA CYS A 276 4.77 -1.29 32.56
C CYS A 276 4.04 -1.87 33.80
N LEU A 277 3.52 -3.10 33.66
CA LEU A 277 3.17 -4.09 34.69
C LEU A 277 1.77 -4.12 35.36
N LYS A 278 1.34 -5.39 35.54
CA LYS A 278 0.41 -5.98 36.55
C LYS A 278 -1.11 -5.92 36.35
N ARG A 279 -1.63 -6.96 35.66
CA ARG A 279 -2.61 -7.95 36.19
C ARG A 279 -2.26 -9.32 35.55
N GLY A 280 -2.43 -10.49 36.16
CA GLY A 280 -2.89 -10.86 37.50
C GLY A 280 -3.19 -12.37 37.51
N PHE A 281 -2.53 -13.16 38.35
CA PHE A 281 -2.64 -14.64 38.36
C PHE A 281 -3.91 -15.15 39.07
N GLY A 282 -4.41 -16.31 38.62
CA GLY A 282 -5.46 -17.11 39.25
C GLY A 282 -6.27 -17.88 38.19
N GLN A 283 -6.58 -19.18 38.31
CA GLN A 283 -6.39 -20.16 39.39
C GLN A 283 -6.02 -21.55 38.83
N ARG A 284 -5.45 -22.43 39.68
CA ARG A 284 -5.29 -23.88 39.41
C ARG A 284 -6.64 -24.62 39.50
N PRO A 285 -6.72 -25.84 38.94
CA PRO A 285 -7.06 -27.00 39.78
C PRO A 285 -5.90 -27.99 39.96
N GLU A 286 -6.00 -28.85 40.97
CA GLU A 286 -4.99 -29.86 41.34
C GLU A 286 -5.15 -31.21 40.60
N PRO A 287 -4.11 -32.08 40.60
CA PRO A 287 -4.15 -33.37 39.91
C PRO A 287 -4.72 -34.50 40.79
N ASN A 288 -5.46 -35.43 40.17
CA ASN A 288 -5.77 -36.72 40.79
C ASN A 288 -4.74 -37.79 40.40
N GLN A 289 -4.38 -38.63 41.37
CA GLN A 289 -3.43 -39.74 41.26
C GLN A 289 -4.11 -41.06 40.85
N ILE A 290 -3.30 -42.13 40.81
CA ILE A 290 -3.67 -43.57 40.71
C ILE A 290 -3.92 -43.97 39.23
N GLN A 291 -3.23 -44.94 38.60
CA GLN A 291 -2.64 -46.21 39.10
C GLN A 291 -1.47 -46.70 38.20
N SER A 292 -0.46 -47.38 38.78
CA SER A 292 0.48 -48.30 38.08
C SER A 292 -0.14 -49.72 38.00
N PRO A 293 0.37 -50.71 37.22
CA PRO A 293 1.77 -51.17 37.09
C PRO A 293 2.19 -51.43 35.60
N THR A 294 3.27 -52.13 35.19
CA THR A 294 4.28 -52.99 35.88
C THR A 294 5.65 -52.96 35.18
N GLU A 295 6.66 -53.50 35.87
CA GLU A 295 7.97 -54.09 35.46
C GLU A 295 8.25 -54.44 33.99
N PHE A 296 9.48 -54.14 33.54
CA PHE A 296 10.53 -55.16 33.32
C PHE A 296 11.95 -54.55 33.36
N GLU A 297 12.93 -55.33 33.83
CA GLU A 297 14.38 -55.02 33.94
C GLU A 297 15.08 -55.27 32.56
N SER A 298 16.39 -55.09 32.29
CA SER A 298 17.61 -54.87 33.09
C SER A 298 18.78 -54.36 32.20
N ASP A 299 19.81 -53.74 32.81
CA ASP A 299 21.26 -53.73 32.46
C ASP A 299 21.76 -53.31 31.03
N SER A 300 23.00 -52.86 30.79
CA SER A 300 24.25 -52.79 31.59
C SER A 300 25.15 -51.58 31.23
N SER A 301 26.15 -51.32 32.08
CA SER A 301 27.20 -50.28 32.02
C SER A 301 28.31 -50.45 30.96
N THR A 302 29.04 -49.38 30.60
CA THR A 302 30.53 -49.35 30.64
C THR A 302 31.16 -47.94 30.53
N ASP A 303 32.43 -47.83 30.95
CA ASP A 303 33.12 -46.60 31.38
C ASP A 303 33.89 -45.76 30.33
N LEU A 304 34.37 -44.60 30.80
CA LEU A 304 35.24 -43.59 30.14
C LEU A 304 36.71 -44.10 29.96
N PRO A 305 37.60 -43.34 29.27
CA PRO A 305 38.37 -42.30 29.99
C PRO A 305 38.67 -40.99 29.19
N LEU A 306 39.26 -40.03 29.91
CA LEU A 306 39.58 -38.64 29.54
C LEU A 306 41.02 -38.43 29.00
N GLN A 307 41.28 -37.17 28.57
CA GLN A 307 42.56 -36.47 28.31
C GLN A 307 43.02 -36.38 26.84
N GLY A 308 43.42 -35.21 26.31
CA GLY A 308 43.42 -33.86 26.91
C GLY A 308 44.20 -32.79 26.11
N ARG A 309 44.49 -31.66 26.79
CA ARG A 309 45.32 -30.48 26.45
C ARG A 309 44.68 -29.25 25.78
N LEU A 310 45.15 -28.10 26.31
CA LEU A 310 44.87 -26.70 26.00
C LEU A 310 46.10 -26.06 25.33
N SER A 311 45.88 -25.26 24.28
CA SER A 311 46.73 -24.19 23.72
C SER A 311 46.18 -23.90 22.31
N GLU A 312 46.01 -22.67 21.80
CA GLU A 312 46.47 -21.34 22.22
C GLU A 312 45.47 -20.28 21.72
N ILE A 313 45.52 -19.07 22.30
CA ILE A 313 44.74 -17.92 21.85
C ILE A 313 45.60 -17.12 20.87
N GLU A 314 45.22 -17.05 19.60
CA GLU A 314 45.66 -15.99 18.70
C GLU A 314 44.49 -15.26 18.04
N ASN A 315 44.69 -13.97 17.88
CA ASN A 315 43.63 -12.98 17.73
C ASN A 315 43.70 -12.37 16.32
N GLN A 316 42.92 -12.92 15.38
CA GLN A 316 42.83 -12.40 14.01
C GLN A 316 41.41 -11.89 13.70
N ASN A 317 41.07 -10.73 14.28
CA ASN A 317 39.95 -9.92 13.83
C ASN A 317 40.28 -9.25 12.49
N ALA A 318 40.17 -10.01 11.40
CA ALA A 318 39.91 -9.49 10.07
C ALA A 318 38.49 -9.91 9.67
N PRO A 319 37.66 -9.02 9.09
CA PRO A 319 36.32 -9.41 8.66
C PRO A 319 36.41 -10.46 7.55
N GLN A 320 35.97 -11.69 7.84
CA GLN A 320 35.80 -12.71 6.81
C GLN A 320 34.78 -12.18 5.79
N ALA A 321 35.28 -11.83 4.60
CA ALA A 321 34.42 -11.57 3.46
C ALA A 321 33.64 -12.86 3.13
N TYR A 322 32.33 -12.84 3.33
CA TYR A 322 31.48 -14.00 3.12
C TYR A 322 31.57 -14.46 1.65
N PRO A 323 32.08 -15.67 1.34
CA PRO A 323 32.19 -16.15 -0.04
C PRO A 323 30.83 -16.36 -0.73
N PHE A 324 29.74 -16.30 0.04
CA PHE A 324 28.36 -16.29 -0.43
C PHE A 324 28.00 -15.00 -1.20
N GLN A 325 28.35 -13.83 -0.65
CA GLN A 325 28.02 -12.53 -1.27
C GLN A 325 28.72 -12.36 -2.64
N SER A 326 29.98 -12.80 -2.74
CA SER A 326 30.79 -12.64 -3.96
C SER A 326 30.46 -13.64 -5.08
N ARG A 327 29.80 -14.77 -4.78
CA ARG A 327 29.25 -15.67 -5.81
C ARG A 327 27.90 -15.19 -6.34
N LEU A 328 26.95 -14.92 -5.46
CA LEU A 328 25.60 -14.51 -5.86
C LEU A 328 25.61 -13.20 -6.66
N LEU A 329 26.39 -12.20 -6.22
CA LEU A 329 26.56 -10.94 -6.98
C LEU A 329 27.30 -11.13 -8.32
N ARG A 330 28.17 -12.15 -8.44
CA ARG A 330 28.88 -12.45 -9.69
C ARG A 330 27.96 -13.15 -10.71
N GLU A 331 27.06 -14.02 -10.28
CA GLU A 331 26.07 -14.65 -11.16
C GLU A 331 24.99 -13.64 -11.60
N ILE A 332 24.45 -12.83 -10.67
CA ILE A 332 23.47 -11.78 -10.98
C ILE A 332 24.05 -10.71 -11.92
N GLY A 333 25.33 -10.34 -11.76
CA GLY A 333 26.02 -9.41 -12.67
C GLY A 333 26.50 -10.01 -14.00
N SER A 334 26.09 -11.25 -14.34
CA SER A 334 26.51 -11.96 -15.56
C SER A 334 25.35 -12.51 -16.41
N ARG A 335 24.11 -12.13 -16.07
CA ARG A 335 22.89 -12.37 -16.86
C ARG A 335 22.31 -11.03 -17.29
#